data_AF-A0A453E653-F1
#
_entry.id   AF-A0A453E653-F1
#
_cell.length_a   1.000
_cell.length_b   1.000
_cell.length_c   1.000
_cell.angle_alpha   90.00
_cell.angle_beta   90.00
_cell.angle_gamma   90.00
#
_symmetry.space_group_name_H-M   'P 1'
#
loop_
_entity.id
_entity.type
_entity.pdbx_description
1 polymer ?
#
loop_
_entity_poly.entity_id
_entity_poly.type
_entity_poly.pdbx_seq_one_letter_code
_entity_poly.pdbx_strand_id
1 'polypeptide(L)'
;NTDVLEEFLALNYTSPRIVLAASGKPKSVYVGGEYRRAADSSNTDLALAFELPGGWLKEKEFATASVLQALLGGGGVFTWGRPGKGLHSRLNPLVNEFDQIKSISAFKNVHSNTGIFGIHTSTEAAFVPKVIDLAARELTSLATPGQVDQAQLDRAKASAKSAILKNLESKASTTEDIGRQALAFGERKPVEQLLKAVDGITLADVSTVAEKIISSPLTMASHGNVLNVPAYETVRGKFS
;
A
#
# COMPACT_ATOMS: atom_id res chain seq x y z
N ASN A 1 -43.90 19.61 12.54
CA ASN A 1 -43.69 19.32 11.10
C ASN A 1 -42.74 18.13 10.89
N THR A 2 -41.93 17.77 11.88
CA THR A 2 -41.11 16.55 11.93
C THR A 2 -41.94 15.28 12.15
N ASP A 3 -43.00 15.36 12.96
CA ASP A 3 -43.85 14.19 13.28
C ASP A 3 -44.55 13.61 12.04
N VAL A 4 -44.96 14.46 11.11
CA VAL A 4 -45.58 14.04 9.84
C VAL A 4 -44.59 13.28 8.96
N LEU A 5 -43.31 13.63 9.00
CA LEU A 5 -42.26 12.95 8.24
C LEU A 5 -41.91 11.60 8.88
N GLU A 6 -41.84 11.52 10.20
CA GLU A 6 -41.58 10.25 10.90
C GLU A 6 -42.72 9.25 10.70
N GLU A 7 -43.97 9.72 10.80
CA GLU A 7 -45.16 8.89 10.59
C GLU A 7 -45.25 8.40 9.14
N PHE A 8 -44.94 9.27 8.17
CA PHE A 8 -44.90 8.92 6.75
C PHE A 8 -43.81 7.89 6.44
N LEU A 9 -42.61 8.01 7.04
CA LEU A 9 -41.54 7.03 6.88
C LEU A 9 -41.91 5.68 7.51
N ALA A 10 -42.48 5.68 8.72
CA ALA A 10 -42.90 4.45 9.41
C ALA A 10 -43.98 3.67 8.63
N LEU A 11 -44.92 4.37 7.99
CA LEU A 11 -46.00 3.77 7.22
C LEU A 11 -45.58 3.27 5.83
N ASN A 12 -44.61 3.94 5.20
CA ASN A 12 -44.31 3.70 3.78
C ASN A 12 -42.97 2.98 3.54
N TYR A 13 -42.00 3.10 4.45
CA TYR A 13 -40.68 2.46 4.35
C TYR A 13 -40.62 1.14 5.13
N THR A 14 -41.65 0.31 4.96
CA THR A 14 -41.74 -1.02 5.59
C THR A 14 -41.00 -2.08 4.77
N SER A 15 -40.39 -3.08 5.42
CA SER A 15 -39.62 -4.17 4.78
C SER A 15 -40.28 -4.84 3.55
N PRO A 16 -41.60 -5.07 3.47
CA PRO A 16 -42.23 -5.70 2.29
C PRO A 16 -42.37 -4.75 1.09
N ARG A 17 -42.22 -3.43 1.29
CA ARG A 17 -42.38 -2.38 0.28
C ARG A 17 -41.06 -1.79 -0.19
N ILE A 18 -39.95 -2.25 0.37
CA ILE A 18 -38.60 -1.85 -0.02
C ILE A 18 -37.95 -3.04 -0.73
N VAL A 19 -37.62 -2.84 -2.00
CA VAL A 19 -36.80 -3.80 -2.75
C VAL A 19 -35.37 -3.28 -2.74
N LEU A 20 -34.48 -4.02 -2.07
CA LEU A 20 -33.04 -3.81 -2.18
C LEU A 20 -32.56 -4.46 -3.47
N ALA A 21 -32.48 -3.68 -4.55
CA ALA A 21 -31.85 -4.10 -5.79
C ALA A 21 -30.37 -3.73 -5.77
N ALA A 22 -29.49 -4.70 -5.51
CA ALA A 22 -28.06 -4.54 -5.70
C ALA A 22 -27.66 -5.19 -7.03
N SER A 23 -27.49 -4.37 -8.06
CA SER A 23 -26.71 -4.79 -9.24
C SER A 23 -25.30 -5.16 -8.75
N GLY A 24 -24.79 -6.32 -9.15
CA GLY A 24 -23.48 -6.82 -8.73
C GLY A 24 -22.41 -5.73 -8.84
N LYS A 25 -21.52 -5.65 -7.84
CA LYS A 25 -20.47 -4.63 -7.81
C LYS A 25 -19.62 -4.75 -9.10
N PRO A 26 -19.51 -3.70 -9.94
CA PRO A 26 -18.66 -3.76 -11.11
C PRO A 26 -17.23 -4.04 -10.66
N LYS A 27 -16.60 -5.06 -11.28
CA LYS A 27 -15.22 -5.41 -10.96
C LYS A 27 -14.31 -4.29 -11.45
N SER A 28 -13.58 -3.66 -10.53
CA SER A 28 -12.53 -2.72 -10.90
C SER A 28 -11.45 -3.47 -11.69
N VAL A 29 -11.02 -2.89 -12.81
CA VAL A 29 -9.94 -3.42 -13.65
C VAL A 29 -8.75 -2.49 -13.49
N TYR A 30 -7.64 -3.03 -13.01
CA TYR A 30 -6.40 -2.29 -12.93
C TYR A 30 -5.72 -2.30 -14.31
N VAL A 31 -5.49 -1.11 -14.86
CA VAL A 31 -4.92 -0.91 -16.21
C VAL A 31 -3.53 -0.29 -16.19
N GLY A 32 -3.05 0.14 -15.02
CA GLY A 32 -1.85 0.96 -14.90
C GLY A 32 -2.07 2.40 -15.36
N GLY A 33 -0.99 3.05 -15.80
CA GLY A 33 -1.04 4.34 -16.47
C GLY A 33 -0.17 5.41 -15.82
N GLU A 34 -0.28 6.61 -16.36
CA GLU A 34 0.52 7.75 -15.93
C GLU A 34 -0.34 8.97 -15.63
N TYR A 35 0.01 9.69 -14.58
CA TYR A 35 -0.51 11.01 -14.28
C TYR A 35 0.63 11.97 -13.96
N ARG A 36 0.68 13.12 -14.62
CA ARG A 36 1.67 14.17 -14.34
C ARG A 36 0.97 15.50 -14.11
N ARG A 37 1.31 16.17 -13.01
CA ARG A 37 0.79 17.51 -12.73
C ARG A 37 1.92 18.45 -12.33
N ALA A 38 2.27 19.36 -13.23
CA ALA A 38 3.18 20.46 -12.94
C ALA A 38 2.59 21.37 -11.85
N ALA A 39 3.44 21.80 -10.92
CA ALA A 39 3.13 22.80 -9.90
C ALA A 39 4.38 23.59 -9.53
N ASP A 40 4.20 24.79 -8.99
CA ASP A 40 5.27 25.67 -8.53
C ASP A 40 5.84 25.19 -7.18
N SER A 41 6.51 24.04 -7.20
CA SER A 41 7.27 23.51 -6.08
C SER A 41 8.71 23.21 -6.49
N SER A 42 9.65 23.44 -5.57
CA SER A 42 11.06 23.10 -5.79
C SER A 42 11.29 21.58 -5.89
N ASN A 43 10.38 20.79 -5.28
CA ASN A 43 10.48 19.34 -5.21
C ASN A 43 9.53 18.69 -6.21
N THR A 44 9.81 17.43 -6.47
CA THR A 44 8.95 16.53 -7.24
C THR A 44 8.52 15.39 -6.32
N ASP A 45 7.22 15.26 -6.15
CA ASP A 45 6.60 14.12 -5.51
C ASP A 45 6.26 13.08 -6.59
N LEU A 46 6.66 11.83 -6.36
CA LEU A 46 6.49 10.73 -7.27
C LEU A 46 5.93 9.51 -6.53
N ALA A 47 4.94 8.86 -7.12
CA ALA A 47 4.46 7.55 -6.69
C ALA A 47 4.59 6.55 -7.85
N LEU A 48 5.27 5.43 -7.59
CA LEU A 48 5.27 4.24 -8.44
C LEU A 48 4.45 3.17 -7.75
N ALA A 49 3.49 2.59 -8.45
CA ALA A 49 2.57 1.64 -7.85
C ALA A 49 2.17 0.54 -8.83
N PHE A 50 1.71 -0.56 -8.26
CA PHE A 50 1.38 -1.80 -8.92
C PHE A 50 0.11 -2.37 -8.32
N GLU A 51 -0.55 -3.26 -9.05
CA GLU A 51 -1.68 -4.01 -8.51
C GLU A 51 -1.19 -5.01 -7.47
N LEU A 52 -1.85 -5.02 -6.33
CA LEU A 52 -1.82 -6.14 -5.40
C LEU A 52 -3.06 -7.00 -5.67
N PRO A 53 -2.94 -8.11 -6.42
CA PRO A 53 -4.06 -9.01 -6.62
C PRO A 53 -4.51 -9.59 -5.28
N GLY A 54 -5.81 -9.83 -5.12
CA GLY A 54 -6.36 -10.59 -3.99
C GLY A 54 -7.06 -9.79 -2.91
N GLY A 55 -6.76 -8.49 -2.79
CA GLY A 55 -7.45 -7.60 -1.86
C GLY A 55 -7.43 -8.10 -0.41
N TRP A 56 -8.45 -7.68 0.36
CA TRP A 56 -8.62 -8.06 1.77
C TRP A 56 -9.18 -9.48 1.92
N LEU A 57 -9.88 -10.01 0.92
CA LEU A 57 -10.48 -11.35 0.98
C LEU A 57 -9.43 -12.47 1.01
N LYS A 58 -8.26 -12.24 0.43
CA LYS A 58 -7.14 -13.18 0.48
C LYS A 58 -6.15 -12.78 1.57
N GLU A 59 -6.39 -13.29 2.78
CA GLU A 59 -5.61 -12.98 3.97
C GLU A 59 -4.10 -13.21 3.81
N LYS A 60 -3.69 -14.29 3.13
CA LYS A 60 -2.27 -14.58 2.90
C LYS A 60 -1.60 -13.49 2.04
N GLU A 61 -2.24 -13.06 0.96
CA GLU A 61 -1.70 -12.01 0.08
C GLU A 61 -1.68 -10.65 0.82
N PHE A 62 -2.71 -10.35 1.62
CA PHE A 62 -2.72 -9.17 2.49
C PHE A 62 -1.61 -9.18 3.55
N ALA A 63 -1.40 -10.32 4.22
CA ALA A 63 -0.35 -10.49 5.23
C ALA A 63 1.03 -10.32 4.59
N THR A 64 1.28 -10.98 3.44
CA THR A 64 2.54 -10.83 2.71
C THR A 64 2.77 -9.39 2.25
N ALA A 65 1.75 -8.70 1.74
CA ALA A 65 1.87 -7.28 1.39
C ALA A 65 2.20 -6.38 2.59
N SER A 66 1.68 -6.72 3.78
CA SER A 66 2.03 -6.04 5.03
C SER A 66 3.51 -6.22 5.39
N VAL A 67 4.03 -7.43 5.22
CA VAL A 67 5.45 -7.72 5.45
C VAL A 67 6.33 -7.05 4.40
N LEU A 68 5.94 -7.06 3.12
CA LEU A 68 6.63 -6.34 2.06
C LEU A 68 6.72 -4.84 2.33
N GLN A 69 5.61 -4.23 2.77
CA GLN A 69 5.58 -2.82 3.17
C GLN A 69 6.55 -2.56 4.34
N ALA A 70 6.55 -3.43 5.35
CA ALA A 70 7.44 -3.28 6.51
C ALA A 70 8.92 -3.51 6.17
N LEU A 71 9.19 -4.39 5.20
CA LEU A 71 10.53 -4.74 4.71
C LEU A 71 11.15 -3.57 3.93
N LEU A 72 10.39 -2.98 3.00
CA LEU A 72 10.80 -1.76 2.31
C LEU A 72 10.86 -0.57 3.26
N GLY A 73 9.81 -0.42 4.09
CA GLY A 73 9.67 0.65 5.07
C GLY A 73 9.86 2.02 4.45
N GLY A 74 10.87 2.74 4.93
CA GLY A 74 11.19 4.10 4.50
C GLY A 74 10.91 5.14 5.58
N GLY A 75 11.14 6.39 5.20
CA GLY A 75 11.12 7.53 6.10
C GLY A 75 11.42 8.84 5.38
N GLY A 76 11.35 9.94 6.11
CA GLY A 76 11.88 11.23 5.70
C GLY A 76 13.18 11.57 6.41
N VAL A 77 13.88 12.57 5.91
CA VAL A 77 15.12 13.11 6.50
C VAL A 77 14.96 13.45 7.98
N PHE A 78 13.78 13.94 8.39
CA PHE A 78 13.47 14.29 9.80
C PHE A 78 13.23 13.07 10.72
N THR A 79 12.92 11.92 10.14
CA THR A 79 12.64 10.68 10.89
C THR A 79 13.85 9.75 11.00
N TRP A 80 14.93 10.06 10.28
CA TRP A 80 16.17 9.30 10.31
C TRP A 80 16.81 9.34 11.71
N GLY A 81 17.46 8.24 12.11
CA GLY A 81 18.12 8.10 13.41
C GLY A 81 17.22 7.81 14.61
N ARG A 82 15.89 7.83 14.47
CA ARG A 82 14.97 7.46 15.56
C ARG A 82 14.79 5.93 15.66
N PRO A 83 15.17 5.30 16.78
CA PRO A 83 14.92 3.88 16.99
C PRO A 83 13.44 3.54 16.80
N GLY A 84 13.16 2.41 16.13
CA GLY A 84 11.79 1.92 15.92
C GLY A 84 10.99 2.60 14.80
N LYS A 85 11.56 3.57 14.07
CA LYS A 85 10.92 4.22 12.90
C LYS A 85 11.34 3.63 11.55
N GLY A 86 11.75 2.36 11.52
CA GLY A 86 12.16 1.70 10.28
C GLY A 86 13.63 1.93 9.89
N LEU A 87 14.51 2.22 10.87
CA LEU A 87 15.94 2.48 10.63
C LEU A 87 16.64 1.37 9.82
N HIS A 88 16.22 0.11 10.02
CA HIS A 88 16.78 -1.08 9.35
C HIS A 88 15.95 -1.58 8.15
N SER A 89 15.02 -0.77 7.63
CA SER A 89 14.29 -1.07 6.40
C SER A 89 15.14 -0.77 5.16
N ARG A 90 14.78 -1.32 3.99
CA ARG A 90 15.61 -1.19 2.78
C ARG A 90 15.65 0.24 2.21
N LEU A 91 14.54 0.97 2.28
CA LEU A 91 14.45 2.31 1.68
C LEU A 91 15.04 3.41 2.57
N ASN A 92 15.10 3.21 3.89
CA ASN A 92 15.54 4.24 4.81
C ASN A 92 17.03 4.64 4.69
N PRO A 93 17.98 3.71 4.40
CA PRO A 93 19.36 4.06 4.08
C PRO A 93 19.50 4.99 2.87
N LEU A 94 18.61 4.89 1.87
CA LEU A 94 18.67 5.72 0.66
C LEU A 94 18.46 7.21 0.99
N VAL A 95 17.64 7.53 2.00
CA VAL A 95 17.43 8.90 2.48
C VAL A 95 18.70 9.50 3.08
N ASN A 96 19.56 8.66 3.66
CA ASN A 96 20.81 9.10 4.27
C ASN A 96 21.98 9.12 3.28
N GLU A 97 21.95 8.27 2.26
CA GLU A 97 22.99 8.24 1.22
C GLU A 97 22.84 9.40 0.22
N PHE A 98 21.60 9.88 0.00
CA PHE A 98 21.29 10.92 -0.97
C PHE A 98 20.56 12.09 -0.33
N ASP A 99 21.27 13.20 -0.11
CA ASP A 99 20.71 14.45 0.46
C ASP A 99 19.54 15.01 -0.35
N GLN A 100 19.45 14.67 -1.64
CA GLN A 100 18.38 15.10 -2.54
C GLN A 100 17.04 14.40 -2.26
N ILE A 101 17.03 13.28 -1.52
CA ILE A 101 15.80 12.55 -1.17
C ILE A 101 15.26 13.11 0.15
N LYS A 102 14.13 13.80 0.09
CA LYS A 102 13.46 14.33 1.30
C LYS A 102 12.70 13.26 2.04
N SER A 103 12.02 12.39 1.29
CA SER A 103 11.33 11.23 1.82
C SER A 103 11.20 10.14 0.77
N ILE A 104 11.20 8.90 1.23
CA ILE A 104 10.89 7.72 0.42
C ILE A 104 10.24 6.68 1.33
N SER A 105 9.09 6.17 0.94
CA SER A 105 8.34 5.19 1.74
C SER A 105 7.52 4.25 0.86
N ALA A 106 7.45 3.00 1.28
CA ALA A 106 6.53 2.05 0.70
C ALA A 106 5.14 2.20 1.31
N PHE A 107 4.12 2.11 0.46
CA PHE A 107 2.73 2.18 0.85
C PHE A 107 1.96 0.99 0.27
N LYS A 108 0.87 0.65 0.96
CA LYS A 108 -0.12 -0.29 0.48
C LYS A 108 -1.51 0.22 0.80
N ASN A 109 -2.42 0.10 -0.14
CA ASN A 109 -3.84 0.39 0.04
C ASN A 109 -4.62 -0.82 -0.46
N VAL A 110 -5.33 -1.49 0.44
CA VAL A 110 -6.01 -2.75 0.13
C VAL A 110 -7.51 -2.55 0.20
N HIS A 111 -8.20 -2.93 -0.88
CA HIS A 111 -9.65 -2.95 -1.00
C HIS A 111 -10.15 -4.40 -1.03
N SER A 112 -11.46 -4.62 -1.15
CA SER A 112 -12.04 -5.97 -1.03
C SER A 112 -11.42 -6.99 -1.98
N ASN A 113 -11.31 -6.66 -3.27
CA ASN A 113 -10.90 -7.61 -4.33
C ASN A 113 -9.55 -7.28 -4.99
N THR A 114 -9.02 -6.09 -4.73
CA THR A 114 -7.78 -5.59 -5.32
C THR A 114 -7.10 -4.65 -4.33
N GLY A 115 -5.83 -4.36 -4.54
CA GLY A 115 -5.09 -3.38 -3.79
C GLY A 115 -4.05 -2.70 -4.67
N ILE A 116 -3.42 -1.68 -4.12
CA ILE A 116 -2.32 -0.96 -4.73
C ILE A 116 -1.14 -1.05 -3.77
N PHE A 117 0.01 -1.45 -4.28
CA PHE A 117 1.27 -1.47 -3.56
C PHE A 117 2.30 -0.64 -4.32
N GLY A 118 3.07 0.19 -3.63
CA GLY A 118 3.99 1.09 -4.30
C GLY A 118 4.99 1.77 -3.39
N ILE A 119 5.82 2.61 -4.01
CA ILE A 119 6.77 3.49 -3.36
C ILE A 119 6.38 4.92 -3.68
N HIS A 120 6.30 5.75 -2.66
CA HIS A 120 6.13 7.19 -2.75
C HIS A 120 7.44 7.88 -2.33
N THR A 121 7.88 8.88 -3.08
CA THR A 121 9.09 9.64 -2.77
C THR A 121 8.90 11.12 -3.08
N SER A 122 9.54 11.96 -2.28
CA SER A 122 9.69 13.39 -2.50
C SER A 122 11.17 13.70 -2.64
N THR A 123 11.57 14.26 -3.78
CA THR A 123 12.98 14.53 -4.10
C THR A 123 13.15 15.83 -4.89
N GLU A 124 14.38 16.31 -5.01
CA GLU A 124 14.71 17.42 -5.91
C GLU A 124 14.52 17.03 -7.38
N ALA A 125 14.06 17.98 -8.19
CA ALA A 125 13.72 17.72 -9.59
C ALA A 125 14.88 17.09 -10.39
N ALA A 126 16.12 17.51 -10.16
CA ALA A 126 17.29 16.99 -10.88
C ALA A 126 17.58 15.50 -10.57
N PHE A 127 17.14 15.00 -9.41
CA PHE A 127 17.46 13.65 -8.93
C PHE A 127 16.37 12.61 -9.27
N VAL A 128 15.24 13.04 -9.85
CA VAL A 128 14.09 12.20 -10.17
C VAL A 128 14.43 10.95 -10.99
N PRO A 129 15.22 11.01 -12.08
CA PRO A 129 15.57 9.81 -12.84
C PRO A 129 16.31 8.77 -11.99
N LYS A 130 17.22 9.23 -11.12
CA LYS A 130 18.04 8.37 -10.28
C LYS A 130 17.23 7.75 -9.14
N VAL A 131 16.28 8.48 -8.52
CA VAL A 131 15.41 7.88 -7.49
C VAL A 131 14.48 6.83 -8.07
N ILE A 132 14.02 7.00 -9.31
CA ILE A 132 13.24 5.98 -10.03
C ILE A 132 14.05 4.71 -10.22
N ASP A 133 15.31 4.83 -10.63
CA ASP A 133 16.21 3.67 -10.80
C ASP A 133 16.43 2.92 -9.49
N LEU A 134 16.62 3.66 -8.39
CA LEU A 134 16.76 3.08 -7.06
C LEU A 134 15.48 2.37 -6.63
N ALA A 135 14.31 3.02 -6.78
CA ALA A 135 13.02 2.43 -6.42
C ALA A 135 12.70 1.18 -7.24
N ALA A 136 12.97 1.22 -8.56
CA ALA A 136 12.80 0.07 -9.44
C ALA A 136 13.72 -1.09 -9.04
N ARG A 137 15.00 -0.81 -8.75
CA ARG A 137 15.97 -1.81 -8.28
C ARG A 137 15.51 -2.48 -6.99
N GLU A 138 15.03 -1.72 -6.01
CA GLU A 138 14.56 -2.28 -4.74
C GLU A 138 13.31 -3.15 -4.92
N LEU A 139 12.36 -2.74 -5.76
CA LEU A 139 11.17 -3.54 -6.08
C LEU A 139 11.52 -4.83 -6.82
N THR A 140 12.39 -4.77 -7.83
CA THR A 140 12.84 -5.96 -8.57
C THR A 140 13.69 -6.87 -7.68
N SER A 141 14.51 -6.33 -6.78
CA SER A 141 15.26 -7.11 -5.79
C SER A 141 14.34 -7.94 -4.90
N LEU A 142 13.16 -7.43 -4.52
CA LEU A 142 12.20 -8.20 -3.73
C LEU A 142 11.58 -9.37 -4.50
N ALA A 143 11.40 -9.23 -5.80
CA ALA A 143 10.88 -10.29 -6.66
C ALA A 143 11.92 -11.38 -6.92
N THR A 144 13.21 -11.05 -6.91
CA THR A 144 14.30 -12.01 -7.14
C THR A 144 14.53 -12.92 -5.92
N PRO A 145 14.39 -14.25 -6.06
CA PRO A 145 14.65 -15.20 -4.98
C PRO A 145 16.08 -15.07 -4.43
N GLY A 146 16.23 -15.18 -3.10
CA GLY A 146 17.53 -15.15 -2.43
C GLY A 146 18.09 -13.75 -2.15
N GLN A 147 17.42 -12.68 -2.60
CA GLN A 147 17.81 -11.32 -2.26
C GLN A 147 17.36 -10.87 -0.87
N VAL A 148 16.36 -11.55 -0.27
CA VAL A 148 15.84 -11.25 1.06
C VAL A 148 16.39 -12.29 2.04
N ASP A 149 17.08 -11.83 3.07
CA ASP A 149 17.61 -12.70 4.12
C ASP A 149 16.56 -13.02 5.18
N GLN A 150 16.73 -14.17 5.85
CA GLN A 150 15.84 -14.56 6.95
C GLN A 150 15.79 -13.51 8.06
N ALA A 151 16.93 -12.91 8.41
CA ALA A 151 16.99 -11.85 9.42
C ALA A 151 16.19 -10.59 9.00
N GLN A 152 16.16 -10.26 7.71
CA GLN A 152 15.34 -9.16 7.21
C GLN A 152 13.85 -9.51 7.28
N LEU A 153 13.48 -10.74 6.91
CA LEU A 153 12.12 -11.23 6.98
C LEU A 153 11.59 -11.22 8.42
N ASP A 154 12.35 -11.74 9.39
CA ASP A 154 11.91 -11.82 10.79
C ASP A 154 11.70 -10.42 11.40
N ARG A 155 12.58 -9.47 11.08
CA ARG A 155 12.40 -8.06 11.45
C ARG A 155 11.15 -7.45 10.81
N ALA A 156 10.92 -7.71 9.52
CA ALA A 156 9.75 -7.21 8.82
C ALA A 156 8.45 -7.79 9.39
N LYS A 157 8.41 -9.08 9.73
CA LYS A 157 7.29 -9.72 10.43
C LYS A 157 7.02 -9.07 11.78
N ALA A 158 8.06 -8.90 12.62
CA ALA A 158 7.91 -8.27 13.93
C ALA A 158 7.41 -6.82 13.81
N SER A 159 7.92 -6.08 12.84
CA SER A 159 7.48 -4.70 12.54
C SER A 159 6.02 -4.66 12.06
N ALA A 160 5.63 -5.54 11.13
CA ALA A 160 4.26 -5.63 10.63
C ALA A 160 3.27 -5.99 11.75
N LYS A 161 3.59 -6.98 12.60
CA LYS A 161 2.76 -7.33 13.77
C LYS A 161 2.63 -6.15 14.74
N SER A 162 3.72 -5.45 15.01
CA SER A 162 3.71 -4.26 15.86
C SER A 162 2.83 -3.15 15.28
N ALA A 163 2.88 -2.92 13.97
CA ALA A 163 2.05 -1.91 13.31
C ALA A 163 0.55 -2.27 13.36
N ILE A 164 0.21 -3.54 13.13
CA ILE A 164 -1.17 -4.04 13.24
C ILE A 164 -1.71 -3.83 14.65
N LEU A 165 -0.96 -4.28 15.68
CA LEU A 165 -1.39 -4.17 17.07
C LEU A 165 -1.54 -2.72 17.53
N LYS A 166 -0.60 -1.84 17.17
CA LYS A 166 -0.67 -0.40 17.48
C LYS A 166 -1.87 0.27 16.84
N ASN A 167 -2.21 -0.10 15.60
CA ASN A 167 -3.38 0.45 14.93
C ASN A 167 -4.68 0.11 15.67
N LEU A 168 -4.74 -1.04 16.37
CA LEU A 168 -5.90 -1.46 17.14
C LEU A 168 -6.07 -0.72 18.49
N GLU A 169 -5.07 0.03 18.94
CA GLU A 169 -5.17 0.90 20.13
C GLU A 169 -6.06 2.12 19.86
N SER A 170 -6.16 2.54 18.60
CA SER A 170 -7.02 3.64 18.17
C SER A 170 -8.46 3.18 18.04
N LYS A 171 -9.37 3.76 18.83
CA LYS A 171 -10.82 3.47 18.76
C LYS A 171 -11.40 3.72 17.37
N ALA A 172 -10.93 4.76 16.68
CA ALA A 172 -11.40 5.08 15.33
C ALA A 172 -11.00 3.99 14.33
N SER A 173 -9.72 3.60 14.34
CA SER A 173 -9.20 2.55 13.47
C SER A 173 -9.83 1.20 13.76
N THR A 174 -10.04 0.87 15.04
CA THR A 174 -10.72 -0.37 15.44
C THR A 174 -12.18 -0.39 15.02
N THR A 175 -12.89 0.74 15.10
CA THR A 175 -14.28 0.82 14.63
C THR A 175 -14.37 0.66 13.11
N GLU A 176 -13.45 1.28 12.35
CA GLU A 176 -13.35 1.08 10.91
C GLU A 176 -13.05 -0.38 10.56
N ASP A 177 -12.09 -1.01 11.25
CA ASP A 177 -11.72 -2.42 11.05
C ASP A 177 -12.91 -3.36 11.30
N ILE A 178 -13.64 -3.17 12.42
CA ILE A 178 -14.86 -3.94 12.71
C ILE A 178 -15.89 -3.77 11.59
N GLY A 179 -16.16 -2.53 11.18
CA GLY A 179 -17.13 -2.26 10.11
C GLY A 179 -16.72 -2.88 8.78
N ARG A 180 -15.44 -2.75 8.40
CA ARG A 180 -14.91 -3.31 7.15
C ARG A 180 -14.95 -4.83 7.15
N GLN A 181 -14.58 -5.49 8.24
CA GLN A 181 -14.62 -6.94 8.34
C GLN A 181 -16.05 -7.48 8.38
N ALA A 182 -16.96 -6.84 9.13
CA ALA A 182 -18.37 -7.20 9.15
C ALA A 182 -19.00 -7.08 7.75
N LEU A 183 -18.67 -6.03 6.98
CA LEU A 183 -19.15 -5.87 5.61
C LEU A 183 -18.50 -6.84 4.61
N ALA A 184 -17.24 -7.23 4.81
CA ALA A 184 -16.51 -8.08 3.88
C ALA A 184 -16.74 -9.58 4.11
N PHE A 185 -16.85 -10.01 5.37
CA PHE A 185 -16.90 -11.43 5.75
C PHE A 185 -18.19 -11.81 6.50
N GLY A 186 -19.01 -10.84 6.91
CA GLY A 186 -20.16 -11.08 7.78
C GLY A 186 -19.78 -11.29 9.25
N GLU A 187 -18.49 -11.30 9.58
CA GLU A 187 -17.96 -11.49 10.92
C GLU A 187 -16.68 -10.68 11.13
N ARG A 188 -16.31 -10.47 12.40
CA ARG A 188 -15.00 -9.93 12.76
C ARG A 188 -14.05 -11.08 13.03
N LYS A 189 -13.01 -11.20 12.21
CA LYS A 189 -11.97 -12.20 12.41
C LYS A 189 -11.06 -11.79 13.58
N PRO A 190 -10.68 -12.75 14.44
CA PRO A 190 -9.77 -12.48 15.54
C PRO A 190 -8.40 -12.04 15.00
N VAL A 191 -7.78 -11.05 15.65
CA VAL A 191 -6.49 -10.51 15.24
C VAL A 191 -5.40 -11.59 15.24
N GLU A 192 -5.53 -12.59 16.09
CA GLU A 192 -4.64 -13.74 16.21
C GLU A 192 -4.53 -14.54 14.90
N GLN A 193 -5.59 -14.59 14.09
CA GLN A 193 -5.54 -15.23 12.77
C GLN A 193 -4.62 -14.46 11.83
N LEU A 194 -4.74 -13.12 11.81
CA LEU A 194 -3.87 -12.28 11.00
C LEU A 194 -2.41 -12.34 11.48
N LEU A 195 -2.17 -12.38 12.79
CA LEU A 195 -0.82 -12.53 13.35
C LEU A 195 -0.20 -13.87 12.96
N LYS A 196 -0.97 -14.97 13.04
CA LYS A 196 -0.54 -16.29 12.58
C LYS A 196 -0.25 -16.32 11.07
N ALA A 197 -1.07 -15.64 10.27
CA ALA A 197 -0.83 -15.50 8.84
C ALA A 197 0.50 -14.77 8.56
N VAL A 198 0.81 -13.72 9.33
CA VAL A 198 2.10 -13.01 9.24
C VAL A 198 3.27 -13.91 9.64
N ASP A 199 3.13 -14.70 10.71
CA ASP A 199 4.17 -15.61 11.19
C ASP A 199 4.47 -16.73 10.18
N GLY A 200 3.44 -17.23 9.50
CA GLY A 200 3.55 -18.28 8.48
C GLY A 200 4.18 -17.86 7.15
N ILE A 201 4.50 -16.58 6.94
CA ILE A 201 5.09 -16.09 5.68
C ILE A 201 6.51 -16.64 5.52
N THR A 202 6.81 -17.20 4.35
CA THR A 202 8.15 -17.69 4.00
C THR A 202 8.87 -16.72 3.05
N LEU A 203 10.19 -16.90 2.88
CA LEU A 203 10.96 -16.15 1.88
C LEU A 203 10.44 -16.39 0.45
N ALA A 204 9.96 -17.60 0.16
CA ALA A 204 9.36 -17.93 -1.13
C ALA A 204 8.03 -17.19 -1.36
N ASP A 205 7.22 -17.01 -0.30
CA ASP A 205 5.98 -16.24 -0.39
C ASP A 205 6.27 -14.76 -0.71
N VAL A 206 7.33 -14.21 -0.13
CA VAL A 206 7.77 -12.82 -0.36
C VAL A 206 8.14 -12.61 -1.83
N SER A 207 9.01 -13.45 -2.39
CA SER A 207 9.41 -13.34 -3.80
C SER A 207 8.24 -13.57 -4.75
N THR A 208 7.41 -14.58 -4.48
CA THR A 208 6.24 -14.91 -5.32
C THR A 208 5.23 -13.76 -5.35
N VAL A 209 4.95 -13.14 -4.21
CA VAL A 209 4.00 -12.01 -4.16
C VAL A 209 4.62 -10.76 -4.76
N ALA A 210 5.92 -10.50 -4.53
CA ALA A 210 6.61 -9.38 -5.16
C ALA A 210 6.62 -9.51 -6.69
N GLU A 211 6.88 -10.71 -7.23
CA GLU A 211 6.82 -11.02 -8.67
C GLU A 211 5.41 -10.78 -9.24
N LYS A 212 4.36 -11.21 -8.53
CA LYS A 212 2.97 -10.93 -8.91
C LYS A 212 2.64 -9.43 -8.93
N ILE A 213 3.22 -8.65 -8.03
CA ILE A 213 3.02 -7.20 -7.98
C ILE A 213 3.70 -6.56 -9.19
N ILE A 214 4.99 -6.83 -9.43
CA ILE A 214 5.75 -6.18 -10.52
C ILE A 214 5.30 -6.63 -11.92
N SER A 215 4.66 -7.81 -12.06
CA SER A 215 4.11 -8.28 -13.33
C SER A 215 2.82 -7.55 -13.76
N SER A 216 2.19 -6.81 -12.85
CA SER A 216 1.06 -5.95 -13.18
C SER A 216 1.53 -4.67 -13.91
N PRO A 217 0.66 -4.01 -14.71
CA PRO A 217 1.01 -2.75 -15.35
C PRO A 217 1.50 -1.69 -14.35
N LEU A 218 2.55 -0.95 -14.69
CA LEU A 218 3.02 0.16 -13.85
C LEU A 218 1.94 1.25 -13.75
N THR A 219 1.71 1.77 -12.54
CA THR A 219 1.04 3.05 -12.32
C THR A 219 2.07 4.06 -11.84
N MET A 220 2.12 5.22 -12.49
CA MET A 220 3.03 6.30 -12.13
C MET A 220 2.26 7.61 -11.96
N ALA A 221 2.47 8.29 -10.84
CA ALA A 221 1.92 9.61 -10.60
C ALA A 221 3.03 10.58 -10.17
N SER A 222 3.09 11.77 -10.77
CA SER A 222 4.05 12.81 -10.41
C SER A 222 3.40 14.17 -10.21
N HIS A 223 3.90 14.92 -9.24
CA HIS A 223 3.45 16.26 -8.88
C HIS A 223 4.63 17.18 -8.55
N GLY A 224 4.52 18.46 -8.92
CA GLY A 224 5.56 19.46 -8.66
C GLY A 224 6.40 19.78 -9.89
N ASN A 225 7.73 19.83 -9.75
CA ASN A 225 8.62 20.10 -10.88
C ASN A 225 8.87 18.84 -11.72
N VAL A 226 7.91 18.51 -12.58
CA VAL A 226 7.89 17.26 -13.36
C VAL A 226 8.75 17.28 -14.64
N LEU A 227 9.56 18.32 -14.87
CA LEU A 227 10.33 18.48 -16.12
C LEU A 227 11.34 17.35 -16.35
N ASN A 228 11.96 16.87 -15.27
CA ASN A 228 12.98 15.83 -15.31
C ASN A 228 12.40 14.41 -15.09
N VAL A 229 11.06 14.27 -15.07
CA VAL A 229 10.41 12.96 -14.90
C VAL A 229 10.54 12.18 -16.22
N PRO A 230 11.24 11.01 -16.24
CA PRO A 230 11.39 10.18 -17.43
C PRO A 230 10.03 9.74 -18.02
N ALA A 231 9.96 9.45 -19.32
CA ALA A 231 8.76 8.96 -19.98
C ALA A 231 8.24 7.65 -19.33
N TYR A 232 6.92 7.48 -19.26
CA TYR A 232 6.29 6.29 -18.67
C TYR A 232 6.86 4.98 -19.21
N GLU A 233 7.01 4.85 -20.53
CA GLU A 233 7.54 3.64 -21.17
C GLU A 233 9.00 3.36 -20.76
N THR A 234 9.82 4.40 -20.54
CA THR A 234 11.19 4.24 -20.05
C THR A 234 11.22 3.69 -18.62
N VAL A 235 10.29 4.12 -17.77
CA VAL A 235 10.19 3.62 -16.40
C VAL A 235 9.62 2.20 -16.38
N ARG A 236 8.58 1.95 -17.18
CA ARG A 236 7.95 0.63 -17.33
C ARG A 236 8.96 -0.44 -17.79
N GLY A 237 9.84 -0.10 -18.74
CA GLY A 237 10.87 -1.01 -19.23
C GLY A 237 11.88 -1.47 -18.18
N LYS A 238 11.91 -0.86 -16.98
CA LYS A 238 12.78 -1.28 -15.86
C LYS A 238 12.21 -2.46 -15.05
N PHE A 239 10.92 -2.75 -15.24
CA PHE A 239 10.19 -3.83 -14.55
C PHE A 239 9.87 -5.01 -15.48
N SER A 240 10.31 -4.94 -16.75
CA SER A 240 10.09 -5.97 -17.78
C SER A 240 11.24 -6.96 -17.87
#